data_AF-A0A965FL58-F1
#
_entry.id   AF-A0A965FL58-F1
#
_cell.length_a   1.000
_cell.length_b   1.000
_cell.length_c   1.000
_cell.angle_alpha   90.00
_cell.angle_beta   90.00
_cell.angle_gamma   90.00
#
_symmetry.space_group_name_H-M   'P 1'
#
loop_
_entity.id
_entity.type
_entity.pdbx_description
1 polymer ?
#
loop_
_entity_poly.entity_id
_entity_poly.type
_entity_poly.pdbx_seq_one_letter_code
_entity_poly.pdbx_strand_id
1 'polypeptide(L)'
;MDGETTTHISILPWPSGATTSDPARVVFDRKELALLLSVYGRKVAAGEWRDYAIDFLKDRAVFSVFRRSTEYPLYRIEKNPKLARRQGAYAVIASAGQVLKRGHELDRVLRSLEKPVSLVSL
;
A
#
# COMPACT_ATOMS: atom_id res chain seq x y z
N MET A 1 63.05 -0.65 38.93
CA MET A 1 63.32 -0.31 37.51
C MET A 1 62.15 -0.88 36.75
N ASP A 2 61.09 -0.09 36.74
CA ASP A 2 59.72 -0.56 36.61
C ASP A 2 59.31 -0.25 35.17
N GLY A 3 59.32 -1.28 34.33
CA GLY A 3 58.98 -1.17 32.91
C GLY A 3 57.48 -1.26 32.71
N GLU A 4 56.77 -0.13 32.84
CA GLU A 4 55.37 0.01 32.41
C GLU A 4 55.29 -0.04 30.87
N THR A 5 54.95 -1.21 30.34
CA THR A 5 54.57 -1.35 28.93
C THR A 5 53.13 -0.81 28.76
N THR A 6 53.02 0.47 28.44
CA THR A 6 51.74 1.11 28.05
C THR A 6 51.32 0.56 26.68
N THR A 7 50.39 -0.38 26.65
CA THR A 7 49.71 -0.83 25.43
C THR A 7 48.70 0.24 24.99
N HIS A 8 49.04 0.97 23.94
CA HIS A 8 48.18 1.97 23.32
C HIS A 8 47.16 1.26 22.40
N ILE A 9 45.90 1.10 22.85
CA ILE A 9 44.82 0.55 22.02
C ILE A 9 44.36 1.62 21.03
N SER A 10 44.59 1.38 19.74
CA SER A 10 44.10 2.22 18.65
C SER A 10 42.65 1.84 18.33
N ILE A 11 41.71 2.74 18.62
CA ILE A 11 40.29 2.60 18.29
C ILE A 11 40.11 3.05 16.83
N LEU A 12 39.96 2.11 15.91
CA LEU A 12 39.56 2.43 14.54
C LEU A 12 38.09 2.90 14.55
N PRO A 13 37.75 4.03 13.91
CA PRO A 13 36.37 4.48 13.80
C PRO A 13 35.57 3.52 12.92
N TRP A 14 34.39 3.14 13.39
CA TRP A 14 33.42 2.37 12.62
C TRP A 14 33.07 3.14 11.33
N PRO A 15 33.06 2.51 10.15
CA PRO A 15 32.63 3.16 8.91
C PRO A 15 31.15 3.54 9.03
N SER A 16 30.89 4.80 9.39
CA SER A 16 29.56 5.37 9.41
C SER A 16 29.14 5.67 7.98
N GLY A 17 28.03 5.07 7.55
CA GLY A 17 27.21 5.62 6.50
C GLY A 17 27.42 5.01 5.11
N ALA A 18 26.74 3.90 4.87
CA ALA A 18 25.92 3.79 3.68
C ALA A 18 24.60 3.13 4.10
N THR A 19 23.60 3.94 4.46
CA THR A 19 22.21 3.52 4.31
C THR A 19 21.99 3.38 2.82
N THR A 20 22.29 2.20 2.27
CA THR A 20 21.80 1.80 0.96
C THR A 20 20.29 1.93 1.05
N SER A 21 19.75 2.98 0.42
CA SER A 21 18.32 3.18 0.30
C SER A 21 17.78 1.97 -0.44
N ASP A 22 17.25 1.00 0.30
CA ASP A 22 16.42 -0.07 -0.25
C ASP A 22 15.47 0.59 -1.26
N PRO A 23 15.42 0.16 -2.53
CA PRO A 23 14.59 0.80 -3.54
C PRO A 23 13.21 1.06 -2.95
N ALA A 24 12.88 2.35 -2.76
CA ALA A 24 11.82 2.79 -1.86
C ALA A 24 10.54 1.97 -2.11
N ARG A 25 10.25 1.05 -1.16
CA ARG A 25 9.12 0.14 -1.26
C ARG A 25 7.86 0.96 -1.48
N VAL A 26 7.06 0.60 -2.49
CA VAL A 26 5.81 1.31 -2.75
C VAL A 26 4.82 0.94 -1.64
N VAL A 27 4.47 1.92 -0.82
CA VAL A 27 3.57 1.76 0.32
C VAL A 27 2.47 2.82 0.30
N PHE A 28 1.38 2.54 1.02
CA PHE A 28 0.40 3.56 1.35
C PHE A 28 0.91 4.42 2.51
N ASP A 29 0.78 5.74 2.41
CA ASP A 29 1.09 6.63 3.52
C ASP A 29 -0.04 6.62 4.57
N ARG A 30 0.17 7.33 5.69
CA ARG A 30 -0.81 7.38 6.79
C ARG A 30 -2.16 7.95 6.36
N LYS A 31 -2.20 8.98 5.51
CA LYS A 31 -3.45 9.61 5.06
C LYS A 31 -4.18 8.69 4.09
N GLU A 32 -3.46 8.04 3.19
CA GLU A 32 -3.99 7.06 2.26
C GLU A 32 -4.59 5.86 3.00
N LEU A 33 -3.88 5.32 3.99
CA LEU A 33 -4.36 4.21 4.81
C LEU A 33 -5.61 4.62 5.61
N ALA A 34 -5.66 5.83 6.17
CA ALA A 34 -6.84 6.34 6.86
C ALA A 34 -8.07 6.39 5.94
N LEU A 35 -7.91 6.82 4.68
CA LEU A 35 -9.01 6.83 3.70
C LEU A 35 -9.48 5.41 3.35
N LEU A 36 -8.54 4.49 3.09
CA LEU A 36 -8.85 3.09 2.78
C LEU A 36 -9.62 2.42 3.93
N LEU A 37 -9.12 2.59 5.15
CA LEU A 37 -9.74 2.01 6.35
C LEU A 37 -11.09 2.68 6.69
N SER A 38 -11.25 3.97 6.38
CA SER A 38 -12.53 4.67 6.55
C SER A 38 -13.62 4.11 5.64
N VAL A 39 -13.32 3.88 4.36
CA VAL A 39 -14.26 3.24 3.42
C VAL A 39 -14.54 1.80 3.86
N TYR A 40 -13.50 1.06 4.23
CA TYR A 40 -13.63 -0.30 4.75
C TYR A 40 -14.58 -0.37 5.95
N GLY A 41 -14.37 0.49 6.95
CA GLY A 41 -15.21 0.54 8.15
C GLY A 41 -16.69 0.79 7.84
N ARG A 42 -17.00 1.71 6.91
CA ARG A 42 -18.39 1.96 6.48
C ARG A 42 -19.00 0.73 5.81
N LYS A 43 -18.24 0.03 4.97
CA LYS A 43 -18.71 -1.17 4.25
C LYS A 43 -18.84 -2.40 5.14
N VAL A 44 -18.00 -2.54 6.17
CA VAL A 44 -18.18 -3.53 7.23
C VAL A 44 -19.44 -3.23 8.04
N ALA A 45 -19.67 -1.97 8.42
CA ALA A 45 -20.89 -1.57 9.12
C ALA A 45 -22.17 -1.86 8.32
N ALA A 46 -22.09 -1.78 6.99
CA ALA A 46 -23.17 -2.17 6.07
C ALA A 46 -23.27 -3.70 5.84
N GLY A 47 -22.37 -4.51 6.40
CA GLY A 47 -22.32 -5.95 6.20
C GLY A 47 -21.84 -6.40 4.81
N GLU A 48 -21.30 -5.49 4.01
CA GLU A 48 -20.84 -5.76 2.65
C GLU A 48 -19.47 -6.43 2.62
N TRP A 49 -18.54 -5.97 3.47
CA TRP A 49 -17.15 -6.43 3.52
C TRP A 49 -16.85 -7.10 4.86
N ARG A 50 -15.89 -8.03 4.86
CA ARG A 50 -15.55 -8.83 6.05
C ARG A 50 -14.06 -8.90 6.36
N ASP A 51 -13.21 -8.77 5.34
CA ASP A 51 -11.77 -8.93 5.49
C ASP A 51 -11.03 -8.01 4.50
N TYR A 52 -9.76 -7.77 4.78
CA TYR A 52 -8.86 -7.05 3.90
C TYR A 52 -7.41 -7.57 3.99
N ALA A 53 -6.66 -7.38 2.92
CA ALA A 53 -5.22 -7.65 2.88
C ALA A 53 -4.48 -6.43 2.30
N ILE A 54 -3.24 -6.22 2.73
CA ILE A 54 -2.37 -5.17 2.20
C ILE A 54 -1.07 -5.82 1.71
N ASP A 55 -0.83 -5.71 0.40
CA ASP A 55 0.37 -6.23 -0.24
C ASP A 55 1.25 -5.08 -0.72
N PHE A 56 2.54 -5.16 -0.42
CA PHE A 56 3.54 -4.19 -0.89
C PHE A 56 4.50 -4.88 -1.84
N LEU A 57 4.23 -4.74 -3.14
CA LEU A 57 5.01 -5.30 -4.23
C LEU A 57 6.11 -4.32 -4.65
N LYS A 58 6.99 -4.77 -5.55
CA LYS A 58 8.12 -3.99 -6.05
C LYS A 58 7.70 -2.66 -6.69
N ASP A 59 6.57 -2.62 -7.38
CA ASP A 59 6.14 -1.47 -8.19
C ASP A 59 4.79 -0.89 -7.77
N ARG A 60 4.07 -1.53 -6.85
CA ARG A 60 2.77 -1.09 -6.37
C ARG A 60 2.44 -1.56 -4.97
N ALA A 61 1.60 -0.79 -4.30
CA ALA A 61 0.88 -1.22 -3.09
C ALA A 61 -0.56 -1.60 -3.47
N VAL A 62 -1.11 -2.63 -2.83
CA VAL A 62 -2.47 -3.13 -3.09
C VAL A 62 -3.21 -3.28 -1.76
N PHE A 63 -4.42 -2.73 -1.70
CA PHE A 63 -5.39 -2.98 -0.64
C PHE A 63 -6.52 -3.83 -1.22
N SER A 64 -6.58 -5.09 -0.83
CA SER A 64 -7.57 -6.07 -1.29
C SER A 64 -8.69 -6.17 -0.28
N VAL A 65 -9.95 -6.18 -0.73
CA VAL A 65 -11.13 -6.35 0.15
C VAL A 65 -11.91 -7.59 -0.23
N PHE A 66 -12.47 -8.26 0.77
CA PHE A 66 -13.13 -9.55 0.62
C PHE A 66 -14.52 -9.55 1.25
N ARG A 67 -15.45 -10.25 0.61
CA ARG A 67 -16.77 -10.56 1.20
C ARG A 67 -16.72 -11.82 2.06
N ARG A 68 -15.82 -12.76 1.75
CA ARG A 68 -15.49 -13.96 2.54
C ARG A 68 -14.00 -14.26 2.38
N SER A 69 -13.36 -14.82 3.41
CA SER A 69 -11.90 -15.03 3.42
C SER A 69 -11.38 -16.09 2.43
N THR A 70 -12.25 -16.92 1.86
CA THR A 70 -11.90 -17.94 0.85
C THR A 70 -12.22 -17.54 -0.60
N GLU A 71 -12.74 -16.32 -0.82
CA GLU A 71 -13.08 -15.83 -2.16
C GLU A 71 -11.94 -15.00 -2.76
N TYR A 72 -11.94 -14.86 -4.09
CA TYR A 72 -11.13 -13.84 -4.75
C TYR A 72 -11.51 -12.44 -4.23
N PRO A 73 -10.56 -11.49 -4.18
CA PRO A 73 -10.85 -10.13 -3.75
C PRO A 73 -12.03 -9.54 -4.52
N LEU A 74 -13.01 -8.97 -3.80
CA LEU A 74 -14.13 -8.26 -4.39
C LEU A 74 -13.63 -7.02 -5.14
N TYR A 75 -12.74 -6.27 -4.49
CA TYR A 75 -12.03 -5.15 -5.09
C TYR A 75 -10.56 -5.15 -4.69
N ARG A 76 -9.74 -4.57 -5.55
CA ARG A 76 -8.36 -4.20 -5.25
C ARG A 76 -8.18 -2.71 -5.51
N ILE A 77 -7.62 -2.01 -4.52
CA ILE A 77 -7.22 -0.63 -4.66
C ILE A 77 -5.70 -0.60 -4.79
N GLU A 78 -5.20 -0.18 -5.94
CA GLU A 78 -3.77 -0.16 -6.24
C GLU A 78 -3.21 1.27 -6.19
N LYS A 79 -1.98 1.42 -5.68
CA LYS A 79 -1.12 2.60 -5.85
C LYS A 79 0.10 2.22 -6.68
N ASN A 80 0.24 2.80 -7.86
CA ASN A 80 1.38 2.61 -8.76
C ASN A 80 2.01 3.98 -9.12
N PRO A 81 3.13 4.36 -8.46
CA PRO A 81 3.81 5.64 -8.68
C PRO A 81 4.28 5.86 -10.12
N LYS A 82 4.55 4.79 -10.89
CA LYS A 82 4.98 4.91 -12.30
C LYS A 82 3.88 5.52 -13.18
N LEU A 83 2.62 5.41 -12.77
CA LEU A 83 1.46 5.94 -13.49
C LEU A 83 1.02 7.33 -12.96
N ALA A 84 1.68 7.84 -11.92
CA ALA A 84 1.31 9.10 -11.25
C ALA A 84 1.31 10.31 -12.19
N ARG A 85 2.20 10.35 -13.18
CA ARG A 85 2.29 11.45 -14.18
C ARG A 85 1.50 11.19 -15.46
N ARG A 86 0.79 10.06 -15.55
CA ARG A 86 0.04 9.66 -16.75
C ARG A 86 -1.45 9.73 -16.48
N GLN A 87 -2.00 8.57 -16.14
CA GLN A 87 -3.43 8.32 -15.90
C GLN A 87 -3.79 8.41 -14.41
N GLY A 88 -2.81 8.64 -13.55
CA GLY A 88 -2.95 8.70 -12.10
C GLY A 88 -2.45 7.44 -11.40
N ALA A 89 -1.95 7.64 -10.18
CA ALA A 89 -1.32 6.59 -9.38
C ALA A 89 -2.31 5.56 -8.83
N TYR A 90 -3.59 5.94 -8.66
CA TYR A 90 -4.57 5.12 -7.95
C TYR A 90 -5.58 4.48 -8.90
N ALA A 91 -5.98 3.25 -8.61
CA ALA A 91 -7.06 2.57 -9.31
C ALA A 91 -7.89 1.67 -8.40
N VAL A 92 -9.19 1.56 -8.67
CA VAL A 92 -10.06 0.49 -8.16
C VAL A 92 -10.27 -0.54 -9.26
N ILE A 93 -10.04 -1.81 -8.92
CA ILE A 93 -10.14 -2.95 -9.83
C ILE A 93 -11.13 -3.96 -9.24
N ALA A 94 -12.11 -4.40 -10.02
CA ALA A 94 -13.05 -5.46 -9.64
C ALA A 94 -12.42 -6.85 -9.72
N SER A 95 -13.08 -7.87 -9.15
CA SER A 95 -12.62 -9.26 -9.15
C SER A 95 -12.22 -9.79 -10.53
N ALA A 96 -12.97 -9.43 -11.59
CA ALA A 96 -12.69 -9.84 -12.97
C ALA A 96 -11.54 -9.07 -13.64
N GLY A 97 -10.83 -8.20 -12.91
CA GLY A 97 -9.73 -7.39 -13.44
C GLY A 97 -10.16 -6.09 -14.12
N GLN A 98 -11.46 -5.83 -14.24
CA GLN A 98 -11.98 -4.57 -14.77
C GLN A 98 -11.60 -3.39 -13.87
N VAL A 99 -11.01 -2.35 -14.46
CA VAL A 99 -10.73 -1.08 -13.77
C VAL A 99 -12.02 -0.27 -13.68
N LEU A 100 -12.56 -0.11 -12.48
CA LEU A 100 -13.78 0.68 -12.23
C LEU A 100 -13.51 2.18 -12.26
N LYS A 101 -12.37 2.58 -11.68
CA LYS A 101 -11.94 3.97 -11.66
C LYS A 101 -10.43 4.06 -11.56
N ARG A 102 -9.88 5.12 -12.15
CA ARG A 102 -8.46 5.48 -12.06
C ARG A 102 -8.32 7.00 -11.93
N GLY A 103 -7.30 7.46 -11.21
CA GLY A 103 -7.08 8.88 -10.99
C GLY A 103 -5.87 9.23 -10.13
N HIS A 104 -5.64 10.54 -10.01
CA HIS A 104 -4.52 11.12 -9.28
C HIS A 104 -4.79 11.25 -7.78
N GLU A 105 -6.06 11.39 -7.39
CA GLU A 105 -6.47 11.54 -5.99
C GLU A 105 -7.19 10.28 -5.52
N LEU A 106 -6.72 9.72 -4.40
CA LEU A 106 -7.24 8.46 -3.87
C LEU A 106 -8.71 8.60 -3.42
N ASP A 107 -9.08 9.70 -2.78
CA ASP A 107 -10.45 9.94 -2.31
C ASP A 107 -11.47 9.89 -3.46
N ARG A 108 -11.16 10.53 -4.60
CA ARG A 108 -12.03 10.53 -5.80
C ARG A 108 -12.14 9.16 -6.42
N VAL A 109 -11.05 8.39 -6.39
CA VAL A 109 -11.01 7.01 -6.88
C VAL A 109 -11.87 6.11 -5.99
N LEU A 110 -11.81 6.27 -4.68
CA LEU A 110 -12.60 5.48 -3.71
C LEU A 110 -14.11 5.71 -3.80
N ARG A 111 -14.58 6.89 -4.25
CA ARG A 111 -16.02 7.16 -4.46
C ARG A 111 -16.69 6.19 -5.45
N SER A 112 -15.93 5.49 -6.30
CA SER A 112 -16.51 4.45 -7.18
C SER A 112 -17.03 3.23 -6.40
N LEU A 113 -16.60 3.03 -5.16
CA LEU A 113 -17.02 1.94 -4.27
C LEU A 113 -18.28 2.29 -3.45
N GLU A 114 -18.67 3.56 -3.43
CA GLU A 114 -19.82 4.05 -2.68
C GLU A 114 -21.11 4.03 -3.52
N LYS A 115 -20.98 3.93 -4.84
CA LYS A 115 -22.13 3.77 -5.74
C LYS A 115 -22.53 2.29 -5.80
N PRO A 116 -23.82 1.95 -5.76
CA PRO A 116 -24.25 0.60 -6.08
C PRO A 116 -23.77 0.29 -7.50
N VAL A 117 -22.90 -0.71 -7.63
CA VAL A 117 -22.43 -1.18 -8.94
C VAL A 117 -23.64 -1.83 -9.61
N SER A 118 -24.29 -1.10 -10.52
CA SER A 118 -25.27 -1.69 -11.43
C SER A 118 -24.50 -2.57 -12.42
N LEU A 119 -24.30 -3.83 -12.07
CA LEU A 119 -23.88 -4.86 -13.01
C LEU A 119 -25.04 -5.07 -14.00
N VAL A 120 -24.97 -4.43 -15.16
CA VAL A 120 -25.67 -4.93 -16.33
C VAL A 120 -24.92 -6.18 -16.76
N SER A 121 -25.48 -7.35 -16.47
CA SER A 121 -25.09 -8.58 -17.15
C SER A 121 -25.68 -8.51 -18.56
N LEU A 122 -24.81 -8.64 -19.56
CA LEU A 122 -25.20 -9.01 -20.92
C LEU A 122 -25.44 -10.53 -20.98
#